data_AF-A0A1G4J223-F1
#
_entry.id   AF-A0A1G4J223-F1
#
_cell.length_a   1.000
_cell.length_b   1.000
_cell.length_c   1.000
_cell.angle_alpha   90.00
_cell.angle_beta   90.00
_cell.angle_gamma   90.00
#
_symmetry.space_group_name_H-M   'P 1'
#
loop_
_entity.id
_entity.type
_entity.pdbx_description
1 polymer ?
#
loop_
_entity_poly.entity_id
_entity_poly.type
_entity_poly.pdbx_seq_one_letter_code
_entity_poly.pdbx_strand_id
1 'polypeptide(L)'
;MTSVEDIKRLVLKPFQNHRQLSIKEADTLSLEILDLLSQSDCKDQSTLKYLANFLTVETYHDLIEERNLNKKCGYPLCNRCQNRIRDPYGGNATANRFLQQNNPYAYLSHYCSKFHYRCSQFYEVQLTNEALFVRIGVHLDDKIQGDVPKLQSVSLLEELIQGEELEEQNLISIVSGIGKLNIQSEEGAHGDEKEELEKDLSGWLSQIKIVENKDPHPMGDFFKDET
;
A
#
# COMPACT_ATOMS: atom_id res chain seq x y z
N MET A 1 -1.55 1.83 18.00
CA MET A 1 -1.40 2.41 16.65
C MET A 1 0.02 2.90 16.53
N THR A 2 0.67 2.61 15.42
CA THR A 2 2.11 2.81 15.20
C THR A 2 2.32 4.04 14.35
N SER A 3 3.20 4.94 14.80
CA SER A 3 3.64 6.11 14.01
C SER A 3 5.03 5.90 13.42
N VAL A 4 5.45 6.84 12.56
CA VAL A 4 6.81 6.86 11.99
C VAL A 4 7.87 6.94 13.09
N GLU A 5 7.63 7.73 14.15
CA GLU A 5 8.55 7.85 15.28
C GLU A 5 8.68 6.53 16.05
N ASP A 6 7.59 5.76 16.16
CA ASP A 6 7.63 4.44 16.78
C ASP A 6 8.48 3.47 15.98
N ILE A 7 8.33 3.45 14.64
CA ILE A 7 9.15 2.61 13.75
C ILE A 7 10.63 2.98 13.88
N LYS A 8 10.96 4.27 13.83
CA LYS A 8 12.34 4.76 14.00
C LYS A 8 12.93 4.32 15.35
N ARG A 9 12.16 4.43 16.42
CA ARG A 9 12.59 4.12 17.79
C ARG A 9 12.73 2.62 18.06
N LEU A 10 11.75 1.83 17.63
CA LEU A 10 11.65 0.39 17.95
C LEU A 10 12.45 -0.47 16.98
N VAL A 11 12.41 -0.15 15.69
CA VAL A 11 12.99 -0.98 14.63
C VAL A 11 14.32 -0.43 14.13
N LEU A 12 14.38 0.86 13.76
CA LEU A 12 15.52 1.39 12.99
C LEU A 12 16.73 1.79 13.85
N LYS A 13 16.53 2.02 15.15
CA LYS A 13 17.56 2.50 16.09
C LYS A 13 18.90 1.71 16.05
N PRO A 14 18.91 0.36 15.95
CA PRO A 14 20.16 -0.41 15.93
C PRO A 14 20.98 -0.22 14.64
N PHE A 15 20.33 0.13 13.53
CA PHE A 15 20.94 0.11 12.19
C PHE A 15 21.51 1.47 11.74
N GLN A 16 21.51 2.48 12.60
CA GLN A 16 21.93 3.85 12.25
C GLN A 16 23.44 4.04 12.01
N ASN A 17 24.26 3.05 12.37
CA ASN A 17 25.73 3.17 12.33
C ASN A 17 26.34 2.88 10.94
N HIS A 18 25.57 2.31 10.01
CA HIS A 18 26.05 1.87 8.71
C HIS A 18 25.16 2.39 7.58
N ARG A 19 25.78 2.80 6.46
CA ARG A 19 25.04 3.31 5.28
C ARG A 19 24.32 2.23 4.49
N GLN A 20 24.81 1.00 4.55
CA GLN A 20 24.26 -0.13 3.83
C GLN A 20 23.99 -1.26 4.82
N LEU A 21 22.81 -1.89 4.69
CA LEU A 21 22.44 -3.05 5.46
C LEU A 21 23.09 -4.30 4.86
N SER A 22 23.59 -5.18 5.71
CA SER A 22 23.84 -6.57 5.32
C SER A 22 22.51 -7.30 5.09
N ILE A 23 22.57 -8.44 4.39
CA ILE A 23 21.39 -9.27 4.13
C ILE A 23 20.69 -9.65 5.45
N LYS A 24 21.46 -10.05 6.48
CA LYS A 24 20.91 -10.43 7.78
C LYS A 24 20.23 -9.27 8.51
N GLU A 25 20.80 -8.07 8.43
CA GLU A 25 20.20 -6.88 9.04
C GLU A 25 18.92 -6.48 8.33
N ALA A 26 18.89 -6.56 7.00
CA ALA A 26 17.68 -6.31 6.22
C ALA A 26 16.58 -7.33 6.54
N ASP A 27 16.90 -8.62 6.62
CA ASP A 27 15.93 -9.67 6.99
C ASP A 27 15.38 -9.44 8.40
N THR A 28 16.26 -9.10 9.35
CA THR A 28 15.85 -8.78 10.74
C THR A 28 14.92 -7.57 10.75
N LEU A 29 15.25 -6.52 9.99
CA LEU A 29 14.44 -5.31 9.90
C LEU A 29 13.05 -5.61 9.32
N SER A 30 12.97 -6.40 8.25
CA SER A 30 11.70 -6.83 7.66
C SER A 30 10.83 -7.59 8.66
N LEU A 31 11.41 -8.53 9.41
CA LEU A 31 10.70 -9.30 10.43
C LEU A 31 10.19 -8.44 11.58
N GLU A 32 10.99 -7.48 12.06
CA GLU A 32 10.59 -6.55 13.13
C GLU A 32 9.45 -5.63 12.67
N ILE A 33 9.45 -5.18 11.41
CA ILE A 33 8.33 -4.41 10.83
C ILE A 33 7.08 -5.29 10.74
N LEU A 34 7.20 -6.52 10.25
CA LEU A 34 6.10 -7.47 10.15
C LEU A 34 5.48 -7.74 11.52
N ASP A 35 6.28 -8.06 12.53
CA ASP A 35 5.78 -8.32 13.88
C ASP A 35 5.05 -7.09 14.45
N LEU A 36 5.67 -5.91 14.35
CA LEU A 36 5.07 -4.66 14.80
C LEU A 36 3.70 -4.41 14.15
N LEU A 37 3.61 -4.54 12.83
CA LEU A 37 2.38 -4.24 12.07
C LEU A 37 1.37 -5.39 12.08
N SER A 38 1.76 -6.61 12.42
CA SER A 38 0.82 -7.73 12.60
C SER A 38 -0.07 -7.50 13.83
N GLN A 39 0.50 -6.93 14.90
CA GLN A 39 -0.17 -6.70 16.18
C GLN A 39 -0.77 -5.30 16.30
N SER A 40 -0.19 -4.31 15.63
CA SER A 40 -0.63 -2.91 15.66
C SER A 40 -1.32 -2.50 14.36
N ASP A 41 -1.71 -1.23 14.23
CA ASP A 41 -2.29 -0.64 13.02
C ASP A 41 -1.60 0.70 12.79
N CYS A 42 -1.44 1.12 11.54
CA CYS A 42 -0.85 2.41 11.21
C CYS A 42 -1.70 3.54 11.79
N LYS A 43 -1.05 4.52 12.42
CA LYS A 43 -1.75 5.66 13.01
C LYS A 43 -2.34 6.57 11.93
N ASP A 44 -1.53 6.90 10.93
CA ASP A 44 -1.83 7.91 9.92
C ASP A 44 -1.38 7.44 8.52
N GLN A 45 -1.96 8.02 7.47
CA GLN A 45 -1.62 7.75 6.06
C GLN A 45 -0.12 7.98 5.76
N SER A 46 0.49 8.99 6.40
CA SER A 46 1.92 9.27 6.30
C SER A 46 2.79 8.10 6.78
N THR A 47 2.32 7.33 7.77
CA THR A 47 3.05 6.16 8.28
C THR A 47 3.01 5.01 7.26
N LEU A 48 1.86 4.79 6.62
CA LEU A 48 1.74 3.77 5.57
C LEU A 48 2.60 4.12 4.34
N LYS A 49 2.63 5.40 3.95
CA LYS A 49 3.53 5.89 2.90
C LYS A 49 5.00 5.71 3.27
N TYR A 50 5.38 5.99 4.51
CA TYR A 50 6.74 5.79 5.00
C TYR A 50 7.16 4.31 4.94
N LEU A 51 6.24 3.40 5.27
CA LEU A 51 6.47 1.95 5.25
C LEU A 51 6.75 1.39 3.85
N ALA A 52 6.30 2.06 2.78
CA ALA A 52 6.55 1.61 1.41
C ALA A 52 8.06 1.50 1.11
N ASN A 53 8.88 2.32 1.77
CA ASN A 53 10.34 2.26 1.61
C ASN A 53 10.95 0.95 2.13
N PHE A 54 10.26 0.24 3.02
CA PHE A 54 10.75 -0.99 3.63
C PHE A 54 10.09 -2.25 3.09
N LEU A 55 8.93 -2.11 2.46
CA LEU A 55 8.14 -3.22 1.96
C LEU A 55 8.44 -3.52 0.49
N THR A 56 8.48 -4.82 0.20
CA THR A 56 8.31 -5.41 -1.13
C THR A 56 6.88 -5.94 -1.28
N VAL A 57 6.49 -6.26 -2.52
CA VAL A 57 5.20 -6.92 -2.79
C VAL A 57 5.06 -8.21 -1.97
N GLU A 58 6.10 -9.06 -1.96
CA GLU A 58 6.11 -10.32 -1.20
C GLU A 58 5.94 -10.08 0.30
N THR A 59 6.74 -9.19 0.90
CA THR A 59 6.62 -8.88 2.34
C THR A 59 5.29 -8.23 2.69
N TYR A 60 4.63 -7.56 1.74
CA TYR A 60 3.30 -6.99 1.97
C TYR A 60 2.21 -8.07 1.97
N HIS A 61 2.33 -9.09 1.11
CA HIS A 61 1.47 -10.28 1.18
C HIS A 61 1.64 -11.02 2.51
N ASP A 62 2.88 -11.23 2.95
CA ASP A 62 3.16 -11.85 4.24
C ASP A 62 2.53 -11.03 5.39
N LEU A 63 2.63 -9.70 5.33
CA LEU A 63 1.98 -8.82 6.30
C LEU A 63 0.46 -9.00 6.34
N ILE A 64 -0.19 -9.12 5.19
CA ILE A 64 -1.64 -9.35 5.10
C ILE A 64 -2.02 -10.65 5.81
N GLU A 65 -1.30 -11.74 5.52
CA GLU A 65 -1.54 -13.04 6.14
C GLU A 65 -1.30 -13.01 7.65
N GLU A 66 -0.19 -12.43 8.12
CA GLU A 66 0.12 -12.29 9.56
C GLU A 66 -0.94 -11.45 10.30
N ARG A 67 -1.41 -10.37 9.67
CA ARG A 67 -2.53 -9.59 10.21
C ARG A 67 -3.81 -10.41 10.29
N ASN A 68 -4.10 -11.22 9.27
CA ASN A 68 -5.29 -12.07 9.26
C ASN A 68 -5.23 -13.17 10.32
N LEU A 69 -4.04 -13.75 10.58
CA LEU A 69 -3.81 -14.67 11.70
C LEU A 69 -4.14 -14.00 13.04
N ASN A 70 -3.78 -12.73 13.19
CA ASN A 70 -4.13 -11.89 14.34
C ASN A 70 -5.57 -11.34 14.31
N LYS A 71 -6.43 -11.86 13.41
CA LYS A 71 -7.84 -11.45 13.23
C LYS A 71 -7.98 -9.96 12.92
N LYS A 72 -7.07 -9.41 12.14
CA LYS A 72 -7.13 -8.04 11.63
C LYS A 72 -7.33 -8.01 10.12
N CYS A 73 -7.94 -6.94 9.64
CA CYS A 73 -8.02 -6.62 8.23
C CYS A 73 -6.62 -6.44 7.65
N GLY A 74 -6.37 -6.98 6.46
CA GLY A 74 -5.07 -6.94 5.79
C GLY A 74 -4.56 -5.53 5.54
N TYR A 75 -5.46 -4.57 5.30
CA TYR A 75 -5.07 -3.17 5.10
C TYR A 75 -4.50 -2.56 6.41
N PRO A 76 -3.23 -2.10 6.44
CA PRO A 76 -2.57 -1.72 7.70
C PRO A 76 -3.14 -0.49 8.43
N LEU A 77 -3.89 0.37 7.75
CA LEU A 77 -4.59 1.51 8.38
C LEU A 77 -5.89 1.09 9.09
N CYS A 78 -6.38 -0.14 8.84
CA CYS A 78 -7.64 -0.59 9.39
C CYS A 78 -7.47 -1.25 10.76
N ASN A 79 -8.27 -0.84 11.73
CA ASN A 79 -8.34 -1.44 13.07
C ASN A 79 -9.45 -2.49 13.23
N ARG A 80 -10.14 -2.87 12.15
CA ARG A 80 -11.23 -3.85 12.16
C ARG A 80 -10.69 -5.24 11.82
N CYS A 81 -11.46 -6.28 12.16
CA CYS A 81 -11.19 -7.64 11.72
C CYS A 81 -11.58 -7.84 10.24
N GLN A 82 -11.02 -8.88 9.60
CA GLN A 82 -11.57 -9.39 8.35
C GLN A 82 -13.03 -9.82 8.53
N ASN A 83 -13.82 -9.74 7.46
CA ASN A 83 -15.26 -10.00 7.55
C ASN A 83 -15.56 -11.51 7.74
N ARG A 84 -14.74 -12.37 7.13
CA ARG A 84 -14.84 -13.83 7.27
C ARG A 84 -13.55 -14.39 7.84
N ILE A 85 -13.55 -14.73 9.13
CA ILE A 85 -12.40 -15.37 9.76
C ILE A 85 -12.26 -16.79 9.19
N ARG A 86 -11.10 -17.09 8.62
CA ARG A 86 -10.75 -18.42 8.10
C ARG A 86 -9.90 -19.16 9.13
N ASP A 87 -10.07 -20.48 9.19
CA ASP A 87 -9.11 -21.38 9.82
C ASP A 87 -8.12 -21.87 8.74
N PRO A 88 -6.84 -21.43 8.77
CA PRO A 88 -5.83 -21.89 7.82
C PRO A 88 -5.56 -23.40 7.92
N TYR A 89 -5.78 -23.99 9.09
CA TYR A 89 -5.52 -25.40 9.40
C TYR A 89 -6.79 -26.27 9.33
N GLY A 90 -7.93 -25.69 8.93
CA GLY A 90 -9.20 -26.38 8.79
C GLY A 90 -9.18 -27.48 7.73
N GLY A 91 -9.90 -28.57 7.99
CA GLY A 91 -9.75 -29.89 7.36
C GLY A 91 -10.15 -30.07 5.88
N ASN A 92 -10.05 -29.06 5.01
CA ASN A 92 -10.10 -29.27 3.55
C ASN A 92 -9.45 -28.10 2.79
N ALA A 93 -8.12 -28.10 2.73
CA ALA A 93 -7.34 -27.08 1.99
C ALA A 93 -7.76 -26.96 0.52
N THR A 94 -8.10 -28.09 -0.13
CA THR A 94 -8.52 -28.13 -1.54
C THR A 94 -9.85 -27.42 -1.78
N ALA A 95 -10.84 -27.62 -0.90
CA ALA A 95 -12.14 -26.95 -1.00
C ALA A 95 -12.03 -25.46 -0.72
N ASN A 96 -11.20 -25.07 0.27
CA ASN A 96 -10.93 -23.67 0.56
C ASN A 96 -10.25 -22.95 -0.61
N ARG A 97 -9.26 -23.58 -1.26
CA ARG A 97 -8.58 -23.01 -2.42
C ARG A 97 -9.53 -22.87 -3.62
N PHE A 98 -10.38 -23.86 -3.86
CA PHE A 98 -11.40 -23.78 -4.92
C PHE A 98 -12.41 -22.64 -4.65
N LEU A 99 -12.83 -22.48 -3.40
CA LEU A 99 -13.70 -21.37 -3.02
C LEU A 99 -13.00 -20.01 -3.15
N GLN A 100 -11.69 -19.91 -2.92
CA GLN A 100 -10.96 -18.65 -3.13
C GLN A 100 -10.90 -18.27 -4.61
N GLN A 101 -10.61 -19.22 -5.50
CA GLN A 101 -10.45 -18.93 -6.92
C GLN A 101 -11.76 -18.59 -7.63
N ASN A 102 -12.89 -19.13 -7.16
CA ASN A 102 -14.16 -19.04 -7.87
C ASN A 102 -15.20 -18.15 -7.17
N ASN A 103 -14.87 -17.56 -6.02
CA ASN A 103 -15.80 -16.74 -5.26
C ASN A 103 -15.45 -15.26 -5.37
N PRO A 104 -16.34 -14.42 -5.93
CA PRO A 104 -16.11 -12.97 -6.00
C PRO A 104 -16.00 -12.32 -4.61
N TYR A 105 -16.39 -13.02 -3.54
CA TYR A 105 -16.25 -12.55 -2.15
C TYR A 105 -15.04 -13.12 -1.42
N ALA A 106 -14.05 -13.68 -2.14
CA ALA A 106 -12.83 -14.23 -1.54
C ALA A 106 -12.06 -13.18 -0.72
N TYR A 107 -12.02 -11.92 -1.17
CA TYR A 107 -11.37 -10.82 -0.44
C TYR A 107 -11.90 -10.62 0.99
N LEU A 108 -13.12 -11.06 1.31
CA LEU A 108 -13.69 -10.94 2.65
C LEU A 108 -12.98 -11.81 3.69
N SER A 109 -12.19 -12.82 3.29
CA SER A 109 -11.34 -13.57 4.21
C SER A 109 -10.10 -12.79 4.65
N HIS A 110 -9.69 -11.79 3.87
CA HIS A 110 -8.48 -11.01 4.11
C HIS A 110 -8.79 -9.58 4.58
N TYR A 111 -9.94 -9.03 4.16
CA TYR A 111 -10.29 -7.64 4.39
C TYR A 111 -11.68 -7.50 5.03
N CYS A 112 -11.94 -6.36 5.65
CA CYS A 112 -13.27 -6.09 6.22
C CYS A 112 -14.31 -5.70 5.15
N SER A 113 -13.88 -5.15 4.02
CA SER A 113 -14.74 -4.62 2.96
C SER A 113 -14.05 -4.60 1.60
N LYS A 114 -14.84 -4.48 0.51
CA LYS A 114 -14.32 -4.29 -0.86
C LYS A 114 -13.46 -3.02 -0.95
N PHE A 115 -13.79 -1.97 -0.21
CA PHE A 115 -13.02 -0.73 -0.17
C PHE A 115 -11.57 -0.96 0.29
N HIS A 116 -11.36 -1.60 1.45
CA HIS A 116 -9.99 -1.87 1.93
C HIS A 116 -9.25 -2.89 1.07
N TYR A 117 -9.96 -3.83 0.44
CA TYR A 117 -9.35 -4.69 -0.57
C TYR A 117 -8.76 -3.86 -1.72
N ARG A 118 -9.52 -2.89 -2.25
CA ARG A 118 -9.05 -1.99 -3.31
C ARG A 118 -7.93 -1.06 -2.86
N CYS A 119 -8.01 -0.47 -1.65
CA CYS A 119 -6.92 0.34 -1.10
C CYS A 119 -5.62 -0.47 -0.94
N SER A 120 -5.73 -1.71 -0.45
CA SER A 120 -4.59 -2.63 -0.29
C SER A 120 -3.96 -2.98 -1.62
N GLN A 121 -4.78 -3.35 -2.62
CA GLN A 121 -4.32 -3.65 -3.97
C GLN A 121 -3.66 -2.44 -4.64
N PHE A 122 -4.23 -1.24 -4.48
CA PHE A 122 -3.67 0.00 -5.01
C PHE A 122 -2.32 0.37 -4.38
N TYR A 123 -2.15 0.11 -3.08
CA TYR A 123 -0.88 0.29 -2.39
C TYR A 123 0.17 -0.72 -2.86
N GLU A 124 -0.21 -2.00 -2.97
CA GLU A 124 0.67 -3.10 -3.33
C GLU A 124 1.34 -2.91 -4.70
N VAL A 125 0.59 -2.51 -5.73
CA VAL A 125 1.11 -2.35 -7.10
C VAL A 125 2.16 -1.25 -7.24
N GLN A 126 2.27 -0.38 -6.24
CA GLN A 126 3.26 0.70 -6.19
C GLN A 126 4.54 0.28 -5.45
N LEU A 127 4.54 -0.84 -4.73
CA LEU A 127 5.70 -1.34 -4.02
C LEU A 127 6.77 -1.86 -5.01
N THR A 128 8.03 -1.75 -4.61
CA THR A 128 9.14 -2.27 -5.39
C THR A 128 9.38 -3.75 -5.08
N ASN A 129 9.74 -4.53 -6.10
CA ASN A 129 10.23 -5.90 -5.92
C ASN A 129 11.73 -5.96 -5.54
N GLU A 130 12.38 -4.80 -5.43
CA GLU A 130 13.79 -4.72 -5.04
C GLU A 130 13.96 -5.07 -3.56
N ALA A 131 14.87 -6.01 -3.29
CA ALA A 131 15.18 -6.43 -1.93
C ALA A 131 15.68 -5.26 -1.07
N LEU A 132 15.29 -5.27 0.20
CA LEU A 132 15.55 -4.18 1.14
C LEU A 132 17.03 -3.81 1.30
N PHE A 133 17.94 -4.79 1.31
CA PHE A 133 19.38 -4.55 1.47
C PHE A 133 20.02 -3.76 0.31
N VAL A 134 19.36 -3.72 -0.86
CA VAL A 134 19.80 -2.95 -2.03
C VAL A 134 19.43 -1.47 -1.88
N ARG A 135 18.44 -1.15 -1.04
CA ARG A 135 17.93 0.21 -0.83
C ARG A 135 18.85 1.00 0.11
N ILE A 136 19.92 1.55 -0.46
CA ILE A 136 20.98 2.23 0.30
C ILE A 136 20.42 3.41 1.11
N GLY A 137 20.63 3.38 2.43
CA GLY A 137 20.32 4.49 3.33
C GLY A 137 18.84 4.69 3.66
N VAL A 138 17.94 3.77 3.27
CA VAL A 138 16.50 3.86 3.59
C VAL A 138 16.21 3.79 5.10
N HIS A 139 17.03 3.04 5.84
CA HIS A 139 16.90 2.88 7.29
C HIS A 139 17.48 4.04 8.10
N LEU A 140 18.21 4.97 7.47
CA LEU A 140 18.86 6.08 8.16
C LEU A 140 17.88 7.20 8.50
N ASP A 141 18.07 7.86 9.64
CA ASP A 141 17.34 9.06 10.00
C ASP A 141 17.67 10.25 9.07
N ASP A 142 16.68 11.12 8.84
CA ASP A 142 16.77 12.30 7.96
C ASP A 142 17.98 13.22 8.29
N LYS A 143 18.43 13.22 9.56
CA LYS A 143 19.60 13.98 10.02
C LYS A 143 20.94 13.43 9.50
N ILE A 144 20.99 12.13 9.22
CA ILE A 144 22.17 11.39 8.76
C ILE A 144 22.07 11.16 7.24
N GLN A 145 20.85 11.09 6.72
CA GLN A 145 20.53 10.74 5.34
C GLN A 145 21.01 11.79 4.32
N GLY A 146 21.11 13.07 4.68
CA GLY A 146 21.55 14.12 3.75
C GLY A 146 20.64 14.23 2.52
N ASP A 147 21.19 14.53 1.35
CA ASP A 147 20.47 14.70 0.06
C ASP A 147 20.26 13.36 -0.68
N VAL A 148 20.04 12.26 0.06
CA VAL A 148 19.72 10.96 -0.54
C VAL A 148 18.25 10.97 -0.94
N PRO A 149 17.90 10.66 -2.20
CA PRO A 149 16.54 10.80 -2.70
C PRO A 149 15.54 9.96 -1.89
N LYS A 150 14.42 10.55 -1.51
CA LYS A 150 13.25 9.83 -0.97
C LYS A 150 12.85 8.76 -1.99
N LEU A 151 13.06 7.49 -1.63
CA LEU A 151 13.12 6.40 -2.60
C LEU A 151 11.77 6.06 -3.25
N GLN A 152 10.65 6.15 -2.52
CA GLN A 152 9.32 5.89 -3.10
C GLN A 152 8.26 6.88 -2.61
N SER A 153 7.70 7.66 -3.54
CA SER A 153 6.45 8.40 -3.34
C SER A 153 5.27 7.49 -3.70
N VAL A 154 4.58 6.96 -2.69
CA VAL A 154 3.37 6.16 -2.86
C VAL A 154 2.14 7.03 -2.61
N SER A 155 1.13 6.90 -3.47
CA SER A 155 -0.18 7.50 -3.30
C SER A 155 -1.16 6.50 -2.69
N LEU A 156 -2.11 6.99 -1.89
CA LEU A 156 -3.16 6.14 -1.32
C LEU A 156 -4.48 6.37 -2.06
N LEU A 157 -5.26 5.31 -2.24
CA LEU A 157 -6.50 5.36 -3.00
C LEU A 157 -7.54 6.28 -2.36
N GLU A 158 -7.64 6.24 -1.03
CA GLU A 158 -8.54 7.09 -0.27
C GLU A 158 -8.21 8.59 -0.37
N GLU A 159 -6.95 8.96 -0.57
CA GLU A 159 -6.56 10.36 -0.79
C GLU A 159 -7.03 10.84 -2.16
N LEU A 160 -6.95 9.99 -3.18
CA LEU A 160 -7.40 10.30 -4.53
C LEU A 160 -8.94 10.43 -4.61
N ILE A 161 -9.66 9.68 -3.78
CA ILE A 161 -11.13 9.74 -3.73
C ILE A 161 -11.61 10.95 -2.92
N GLN A 162 -10.85 11.38 -1.91
CA GLN A 162 -11.19 12.51 -1.06
C GLN A 162 -10.68 13.86 -1.60
N GLY A 163 -9.64 13.85 -2.44
CA GLY A 163 -9.12 15.05 -3.10
C GLY A 163 -10.02 15.50 -4.24
N GLU A 164 -10.74 16.60 -4.05
CA GLU A 164 -11.47 17.31 -5.12
C GLU A 164 -10.53 17.99 -6.14
N GLU A 165 -9.21 17.97 -5.92
CA GLU A 165 -8.18 18.51 -6.81
C GLU A 165 -7.18 17.40 -7.21
N LEU A 166 -7.51 16.69 -8.30
CA LEU A 166 -6.56 15.78 -8.94
C LEU A 166 -5.51 16.60 -9.71
N GLU A 167 -4.39 16.91 -9.08
CA GLU A 167 -3.21 17.40 -9.81
C GLU A 167 -2.82 16.41 -10.93
N GLU A 168 -2.40 16.92 -12.09
CA GLU A 168 -2.08 16.10 -13.29
C GLU A 168 -1.05 14.98 -13.01
N GLN A 169 -0.17 15.17 -12.02
CA GLN A 169 0.81 14.17 -11.58
C GLN A 169 0.13 12.93 -10.97
N ASN A 170 -0.98 13.11 -10.25
CA ASN A 170 -1.76 12.01 -9.68
C ASN A 170 -2.43 11.18 -10.79
N LEU A 171 -2.91 11.82 -11.86
CA LEU A 171 -3.46 11.13 -13.04
C LEU A 171 -2.41 10.29 -13.76
N ILE A 172 -1.18 10.79 -13.89
CA ILE A 172 -0.06 10.03 -14.48
C ILE A 172 0.30 8.83 -13.59
N SER A 173 0.24 8.96 -12.27
CA SER A 173 0.45 7.85 -11.34
C SER A 173 -0.66 6.78 -11.43
N ILE A 174 -1.91 7.19 -11.65
CA ILE A 174 -3.05 6.30 -11.90
C ILE A 174 -2.85 5.55 -13.22
N VAL A 175 -2.51 6.26 -14.30
CA VAL A 175 -2.25 5.65 -15.62
C VAL A 175 -1.00 4.78 -15.61
N SER A 176 0.02 5.12 -14.82
CA SER A 176 1.22 4.28 -14.65
C SER A 176 0.93 3.05 -13.79
N GLY A 177 0.10 3.16 -12.75
CA GLY A 177 -0.39 2.03 -11.97
C GLY A 177 -1.19 1.07 -12.84
N ILE A 178 -2.15 1.59 -13.60
CA ILE A 178 -2.94 0.83 -14.59
C ILE A 178 -2.04 0.28 -15.73
N GLY A 179 -1.05 1.05 -16.17
CA GLY A 179 -0.11 0.66 -17.23
C GLY A 179 0.86 -0.44 -16.80
N LYS A 180 1.36 -0.41 -15.56
CA LYS A 180 2.18 -1.49 -14.97
C LYS A 180 1.34 -2.75 -14.73
N LEU A 181 0.09 -2.59 -14.32
CA LEU A 181 -0.89 -3.68 -14.31
C LEU A 181 -1.04 -4.28 -15.72
N ASN A 182 -1.00 -3.47 -16.78
CA ASN A 182 -1.10 -3.91 -18.17
C ASN A 182 0.14 -4.65 -18.72
N ILE A 183 1.34 -4.48 -18.14
CA ILE A 183 2.61 -5.01 -18.70
C ILE A 183 3.03 -6.37 -18.09
N GLN A 184 2.56 -6.75 -16.90
CA GLN A 184 2.86 -8.07 -16.28
C GLN A 184 2.08 -9.23 -16.93
N SER A 185 1.51 -9.02 -18.11
CA SER A 185 0.44 -9.81 -18.72
C SER A 185 0.87 -11.03 -19.52
N GLU A 186 2.00 -11.68 -19.22
CA GLU A 186 2.39 -12.89 -19.96
C GLU A 186 2.46 -14.19 -19.14
N GLU A 187 2.31 -14.16 -17.80
CA GLU A 187 2.31 -15.42 -17.03
C GLU A 187 1.19 -15.49 -15.97
N GLY A 188 0.07 -16.13 -16.33
CA GLY A 188 -0.73 -16.96 -15.41
C GLY A 188 -1.95 -16.35 -14.67
N ALA A 189 -3.16 -16.70 -15.14
CA ALA A 189 -4.35 -17.05 -14.33
C ALA A 189 -4.99 -16.03 -13.34
N HIS A 190 -4.73 -14.71 -13.41
CA HIS A 190 -5.42 -13.68 -12.58
C HIS A 190 -6.20 -12.62 -13.40
N GLY A 191 -6.76 -12.99 -14.56
CA GLY A 191 -7.41 -12.06 -15.49
C GLY A 191 -8.69 -11.38 -14.98
N ASP A 192 -9.56 -12.10 -14.28
CA ASP A 192 -10.92 -11.62 -13.97
C ASP A 192 -10.95 -10.52 -12.87
N GLU A 193 -10.13 -10.64 -11.83
CA GLU A 193 -10.10 -9.66 -10.72
C GLU A 193 -9.53 -8.30 -11.13
N LYS A 194 -8.68 -8.31 -12.16
CA LYS A 194 -8.02 -7.13 -12.74
C LYS A 194 -8.96 -6.35 -13.65
N GLU A 195 -9.72 -7.03 -14.52
CA GLU A 195 -10.71 -6.37 -15.38
C GLU A 195 -11.83 -5.74 -14.54
N GLU A 196 -12.18 -6.36 -13.41
CA GLU A 196 -13.13 -5.78 -12.44
C GLU A 196 -12.54 -4.54 -11.72
N LEU A 197 -11.25 -4.55 -11.36
CA LEU A 197 -10.59 -3.38 -10.78
C LEU A 197 -10.59 -2.20 -11.76
N GLU A 198 -10.26 -2.45 -13.03
CA GLU A 198 -10.21 -1.41 -14.07
C GLU A 198 -11.59 -0.81 -14.33
N LYS A 199 -12.64 -1.64 -14.39
CA LYS A 199 -14.02 -1.18 -14.52
C LYS A 199 -14.48 -0.38 -13.30
N ASP A 200 -14.11 -0.82 -12.09
CA ASP A 200 -14.42 -0.10 -10.84
C ASP A 200 -13.70 1.26 -10.82
N LEU A 201 -12.41 1.32 -11.18
CA LEU A 201 -11.63 2.55 -11.25
C LEU A 201 -12.15 3.51 -12.33
N SER A 202 -12.47 3.00 -13.52
CA SER A 202 -13.10 3.80 -14.59
C SER A 202 -14.47 4.33 -14.16
N GLY A 203 -15.25 3.52 -13.45
CA GLY A 203 -16.51 3.93 -12.84
C GLY A 203 -16.32 5.05 -11.82
N TRP A 204 -15.31 4.97 -10.96
CA TRP A 204 -15.01 6.03 -9.99
C TRP A 204 -14.47 7.30 -10.65
N LEU A 205 -13.56 7.18 -11.63
CA LEU A 205 -13.06 8.32 -12.39
C LEU A 205 -14.18 9.05 -13.15
N SER A 206 -15.21 8.33 -13.61
CA SER A 206 -16.36 8.95 -14.28
C SER A 206 -17.26 9.78 -13.35
N GLN A 207 -17.17 9.56 -12.03
CA GLN A 207 -17.89 10.35 -11.03
C GLN A 207 -17.15 11.65 -10.66
N ILE A 208 -15.88 11.78 -11.06
CA ILE A 208 -15.10 12.98 -10.84
C ILE A 208 -15.53 14.04 -11.85
N LYS A 209 -16.26 15.03 -11.35
CA LYS A 209 -16.75 16.15 -12.16
C LYS A 209 -15.63 17.18 -12.28
N ILE A 210 -14.90 17.15 -13.40
CA ILE A 210 -13.95 18.21 -13.76
C ILE A 210 -14.77 19.49 -13.98
N VAL A 211 -14.54 20.50 -13.14
CA VAL A 211 -15.14 21.83 -13.29
C VAL A 211 -14.10 22.74 -13.93
N GLU A 212 -14.34 23.11 -15.19
CA GLU A 212 -13.51 24.12 -15.86
C GLU A 212 -13.77 25.49 -15.23
N ASN A 213 -12.74 26.08 -14.62
CA ASN A 213 -12.79 27.45 -14.14
C ASN A 213 -12.74 28.41 -15.36
N LYS A 214 -13.81 29.15 -15.59
CA LYS A 214 -13.99 29.98 -16.80
C LYS A 214 -13.18 31.28 -16.77
N ASP A 215 -12.71 31.69 -15.59
CA ASP A 215 -11.84 32.86 -15.40
C ASP A 215 -10.64 32.45 -14.53
N PRO A 216 -9.64 31.75 -15.10
CA PRO A 216 -8.43 31.41 -14.36
C PRO A 216 -7.67 32.69 -14.01
N HIS A 217 -7.29 32.84 -12.74
CA HIS A 217 -6.49 33.97 -12.29
C HIS A 217 -5.16 34.01 -13.07
N PRO A 218 -4.69 35.18 -13.55
CA PRO A 218 -3.47 35.28 -14.37
C PRO A 218 -2.20 34.83 -13.64
N MET A 219 -2.24 34.68 -12.32
CA MET A 219 -1.15 34.15 -11.48
C MET A 219 -1.33 32.68 -11.06
N GLY A 220 -2.33 31.97 -11.59
CA GLY A 220 -2.59 30.57 -11.28
C GLY A 220 -3.11 30.33 -9.86
N ASP A 221 -2.73 29.19 -9.28
CA ASP A 221 -3.08 28.63 -7.97
C ASP A 221 -2.44 29.34 -6.76
N PHE A 222 -1.67 30.42 -7.00
CA PHE A 222 -1.01 31.19 -5.96
C PHE A 222 -1.97 31.87 -4.97
N PHE A 223 -3.22 32.07 -5.36
CA PHE A 223 -4.28 32.62 -4.51
C PHE A 223 -5.39 31.59 -4.40
N LYS A 224 -5.86 31.31 -3.18
CA LYS A 224 -7.07 30.52 -2.98
C LYS A 224 -8.25 31.29 -3.53
N ASP A 225 -9.12 30.60 -4.27
CA ASP A 225 -10.39 31.16 -4.71
C ASP A 225 -11.19 31.66 -3.48
N GLU A 226 -11.41 32.97 -3.38
CA GLU A 226 -12.32 33.53 -2.38
C GLU A 226 -13.76 33.19 -2.83
N THR A 227 -14.46 32.45 -1.98
CA THR A 227 -15.85 31.99 -2.14
C THR A 227 -16.85 33.07 -2.55
#